data_AF-A0A7V4Y6U4-F1
#
_entry.id   AF-A0A7V4Y6U4-F1
#
_cell.length_a   1.000
_cell.length_b   1.000
_cell.length_c   1.000
_cell.angle_alpha   90.00
_cell.angle_beta   90.00
_cell.angle_gamma   90.00
#
_symmetry.space_group_name_H-M   'P 1'
#
loop_
_entity.id
_entity.type
_entity.pdbx_description
1 polymer ?
#
loop_
_entity_poly.entity_id
_entity_poly.type
_entity_poly.pdbx_seq_one_letter_code
_entity_poly.pdbx_strand_id
1 'polypeptide(L)'
;MEYLLFTYPNCDKCEAFKKKLKELPFEGCEIDLVRKEGKARLREFLAYVRRDERGAIVLPLFIVLNEGRVEVALNTLEELEAWLKSRA
;
A
#
# COMPACT_ATOMS: atom_id res chain seq x y z
N MET A 1 10.58 9.85 -0.81
CA MET A 1 10.05 8.76 0.05
C MET A 1 9.69 7.61 -0.85
N GLU A 2 10.14 6.41 -0.51
CA GLU A 2 9.85 5.22 -1.29
C GLU A 2 8.48 4.65 -0.89
N TYR A 3 7.72 4.11 -1.83
CA TYR A 3 6.49 3.39 -1.52
C TYR A 3 6.41 2.01 -2.17
N LEU A 4 5.67 1.13 -1.51
CA LEU A 4 5.21 -0.14 -2.05
C LEU A 4 3.68 -0.15 -2.03
N LEU A 5 3.06 -0.39 -3.18
CA LEU A 5 1.61 -0.55 -3.29
C LEU A 5 1.28 -1.99 -3.67
N PHE A 6 0.83 -2.78 -2.71
CA PHE A 6 0.36 -4.14 -2.97
C PHE A 6 -1.08 -4.12 -3.47
N THR A 7 -1.31 -4.79 -4.59
CA THR A 7 -2.58 -4.75 -5.33
C THR A 7 -3.04 -6.15 -5.76
N TYR A 8 -4.29 -6.21 -6.21
CA TYR A 8 -4.85 -7.36 -6.93
C TYR A 8 -5.52 -6.85 -8.21
N PRO A 9 -5.58 -7.64 -9.30
CA PRO A 9 -6.35 -7.28 -10.48
C PRO A 9 -7.83 -7.05 -10.16
N ASN A 10 -8.48 -6.18 -10.95
CA ASN A 10 -9.90 -5.84 -10.82
C ASN A 10 -10.28 -5.27 -9.44
N CYS A 11 -9.35 -4.57 -8.80
CA CYS A 11 -9.55 -3.90 -7.53
C CYS A 11 -9.75 -2.39 -7.75
N ASP A 12 -11.01 -1.93 -7.72
CA ASP A 12 -11.34 -0.50 -7.95
C ASP A 12 -10.61 0.44 -6.98
N LYS A 13 -10.50 0.02 -5.71
CA LYS A 13 -9.76 0.77 -4.68
C LYS A 13 -8.27 0.89 -5.02
N CYS A 14 -7.68 -0.15 -5.60
CA CYS A 14 -6.28 -0.18 -5.99
C CYS A 14 -6.04 0.77 -7.17
N GLU A 15 -6.92 0.77 -8.17
CA GLU A 15 -6.85 1.70 -9.30
C GLU A 15 -7.02 3.15 -8.87
N ALA A 16 -7.95 3.43 -7.94
CA ALA A 16 -8.09 4.75 -7.35
C ALA A 16 -6.81 5.20 -6.63
N PHE A 17 -6.20 4.30 -5.85
CA PHE A 17 -4.92 4.56 -5.18
C PHE A 17 -3.80 4.92 -6.15
N LYS A 18 -3.63 4.12 -7.22
CA LYS A 18 -2.60 4.38 -8.26
C LYS A 18 -2.77 5.74 -8.90
N LYS A 19 -4.02 6.13 -9.23
CA LYS A 19 -4.31 7.45 -9.80
C LYS A 19 -3.89 8.55 -8.83
N LYS A 20 -4.22 8.42 -7.55
CA LYS A 20 -3.84 9.41 -6.55
C LYS A 20 -2.33 9.52 -6.37
N LEU A 21 -1.60 8.39 -6.37
CA LEU A 21 -0.15 8.38 -6.20
C LEU A 21 0.58 9.09 -7.35
N LYS A 22 0.03 9.13 -8.56
CA LYS A 22 0.61 9.90 -9.69
C LYS A 22 0.63 11.41 -9.45
N GLU A 23 -0.20 11.91 -8.54
CA GLU A 23 -0.27 13.33 -8.17
C GLU A 23 0.68 13.68 -7.02
N LEU A 24 1.29 12.68 -6.37
CA LEU A 24 2.10 12.84 -5.18
C LEU A 24 3.59 12.65 -5.51
N PRO A 25 4.51 13.29 -4.79
CA PRO A 25 5.95 13.20 -5.04
C PRO A 25 6.57 11.90 -4.50
N PHE A 26 5.81 10.79 -4.51
CA PHE A 26 6.29 9.49 -4.05
C PHE A 26 6.91 8.71 -5.21
N GLU A 27 8.10 8.18 -4.97
CA GLU A 27 8.77 7.25 -5.88
C GLU A 27 8.58 5.84 -5.34
N GLY A 28 8.31 4.86 -6.20
CA GLY A 28 8.00 3.52 -5.72
C GLY A 28 7.36 2.65 -6.77
N CYS A 29 6.92 1.47 -6.37
CA CYS A 29 6.38 0.49 -7.30
C CYS A 29 5.08 -0.17 -6.82
N GLU A 30 4.27 -0.53 -7.81
CA GLU A 30 3.16 -1.45 -7.63
C GLU A 30 3.68 -2.89 -7.53
N ILE A 31 3.09 -3.67 -6.62
CA ILE A 31 3.37 -5.09 -6.43
C ILE A 31 2.08 -5.88 -6.58
N ASP A 32 1.97 -6.60 -7.70
CA ASP A 32 0.84 -7.48 -7.97
C ASP A 32 0.93 -8.77 -7.12
N LEU A 33 -0.06 -8.96 -6.25
CA LEU A 33 -0.17 -10.14 -5.38
C LEU A 33 -0.65 -11.40 -6.09
N VAL A 34 -1.00 -11.37 -7.38
CA VAL A 34 -1.19 -12.58 -8.19
C VAL A 34 0.15 -13.25 -8.45
N ARG A 35 1.22 -12.45 -8.61
CA ARG A 35 2.57 -12.94 -8.89
C ARG A 35 3.20 -13.56 -7.66
N LYS A 36 3.96 -14.65 -7.86
CA LYS A 36 4.68 -15.35 -6.79
C LYS A 36 5.68 -14.42 -6.09
N GLU A 37 6.35 -13.57 -6.86
CA GLU A 37 7.30 -12.57 -6.36
C GLU A 37 6.60 -11.54 -5.49
N GLY A 38 5.41 -11.07 -5.89
CA GLY A 38 4.62 -10.13 -5.10
C GLY A 38 4.17 -10.73 -3.77
N LYS A 39 3.71 -11.99 -3.78
CA LYS A 39 3.40 -12.73 -2.55
C LYS A 39 4.63 -12.93 -1.67
N ALA A 40 5.81 -13.17 -2.25
CA ALA A 40 7.06 -13.27 -1.51
C ALA A 40 7.40 -11.95 -0.82
N ARG A 41 7.33 -10.84 -1.55
CA ARG A 41 7.58 -9.51 -1.02
C ARG A 41 6.61 -9.13 0.09
N LEU A 42 5.32 -9.46 -0.04
CA LEU A 42 4.32 -9.20 1.00
C LEU A 42 4.65 -9.91 2.33
N ARG A 43 5.31 -11.07 2.30
CA ARG A 43 5.68 -11.80 3.52
C ARG A 43 6.63 -11.02 4.42
N GLU A 44 7.42 -10.11 3.86
CA GLU A 44 8.31 -9.22 4.61
C GLU A 44 7.53 -8.18 5.44
N PHE A 45 6.25 -7.95 5.13
CA PHE A 45 5.42 -6.89 5.71
C PHE A 45 4.19 -7.42 6.45
N LEU A 46 4.13 -8.71 6.81
CA LEU A 46 2.94 -9.33 7.43
C LEU A 46 2.49 -8.64 8.73
N ALA A 47 3.41 -8.03 9.47
CA ALA A 47 3.09 -7.26 10.69
C ALA A 47 2.20 -6.04 10.43
N TYR A 48 2.19 -5.53 9.20
CA TYR A 48 1.43 -4.35 8.78
C TYR A 48 0.16 -4.70 7.99
N VAL A 49 -0.06 -5.99 7.73
CA VAL A 49 -1.19 -6.47 6.94
C VAL A 49 -2.45 -6.51 7.80
N ARG A 50 -3.41 -5.64 7.47
CA ARG A 50 -4.77 -5.72 8.01
C ARG A 50 -5.56 -6.83 7.33
N ARG A 51 -6.36 -7.53 8.13
CA ARG A 51 -7.28 -8.56 7.66
C ARG A 51 -8.71 -8.16 8.00
N ASP A 52 -9.63 -8.54 7.13
CA ASP A 52 -11.05 -8.39 7.38
C ASP A 52 -11.56 -9.48 8.35
N GLU A 53 -12.87 -9.46 8.63
CA GLU A 53 -13.55 -10.41 9.52
C GLU A 53 -13.46 -11.87 9.04
N ARG A 54 -13.18 -12.08 7.75
CA ARG A 54 -13.02 -13.40 7.12
C ARG A 54 -11.56 -13.85 7.07
N GLY A 55 -10.64 -13.03 7.59
CA GLY A 55 -9.20 -13.27 7.54
C GLY A 55 -8.56 -12.96 6.19
N ALA A 56 -9.29 -12.36 5.25
CA ALA A 56 -8.74 -11.94 3.97
C ALA A 56 -7.94 -10.64 4.12
N ILE A 57 -6.90 -10.47 3.29
CA ILE A 57 -6.09 -9.26 3.29
C ILE A 57 -6.93 -8.08 2.80
N VAL A 58 -6.93 -6.99 3.55
CA VAL A 58 -7.54 -5.74 3.11
C VAL A 58 -6.65 -5.11 2.05
N LEU A 59 -7.22 -4.75 0.90
CA LEU A 59 -6.51 -4.15 -0.23
C LEU A 59 -7.13 -2.82 -0.68
N PRO A 60 -6.34 -1.93 -1.31
CA PRO A 60 -4.88 -2.01 -1.50
C PRO A 60 -4.12 -1.97 -0.16
N LEU A 61 -2.87 -2.40 -0.13
CA LEU A 61 -1.96 -2.15 1.00
C LEU A 61 -0.83 -1.24 0.53
N PHE A 62 -0.84 -0.01 1.01
CA PHE A 62 0.15 1.02 0.71
C PHE A 62 1.12 1.13 1.88
N ILE A 63 2.41 1.01 1.61
CA ILE A 63 3.48 1.11 2.61
C ILE A 63 4.43 2.21 2.17
N VAL A 64 4.72 3.14 3.08
CA VAL A 64 5.79 4.13 2.89
C VAL A 64 7.03 3.68 3.63
N LEU A 65 8.15 3.76 2.93
CA LEU A 65 9.47 3.47 3.46
C LEU A 65 10.27 4.77 3.59
N ASN A 66 10.87 4.95 4.76
CA ASN A 66 11.83 6.01 5.03
C ASN A 66 13.12 5.35 5.55
N GLU A 67 14.23 5.54 4.83
CA GLU A 67 15.53 4.92 5.11
C GLU A 67 15.42 3.39 5.35
N GLY A 68 14.59 2.70 4.56
CA GLY A 68 14.36 1.26 4.65
C GLY A 68 13.47 0.81 5.80
N ARG A 69 12.91 1.74 6.59
CA ARG A 69 11.97 1.44 7.68
C ARG A 69 10.55 1.76 7.27
N VAL A 70 9.60 0.93 7.71
CA VAL A 70 8.17 1.19 7.51
C VAL A 70 7.77 2.38 8.35
N GLU A 71 7.33 3.42 7.67
CA GLU A 71 6.90 4.67 8.28
C GLU A 71 5.39 4.70 8.50
N VAL A 72 4.63 4.17 7.54
CA VAL A 72 3.19 3.96 7.66
C VAL A 72 2.73 2.83 6.75
N ALA A 73 1.64 2.17 7.14
CA ALA A 73 0.88 1.24 6.30
C ALA A 73 -0.60 1.63 6.29
N LEU A 74 -1.17 1.76 5.10
CA LEU A 74 -2.51 2.30 4.87
C LEU A 74 -3.25 1.44 3.85
N ASN A 75 -4.57 1.48 3.86
CA ASN A 75 -5.42 0.72 2.94
C ASN A 75 -6.46 1.58 2.22
N THR A 76 -6.67 2.83 2.65
CA THR A 76 -7.65 3.73 2.01
C THR A 76 -7.06 5.10 1.67
N LEU A 77 -7.73 5.81 0.75
CA LEU A 77 -7.32 7.15 0.35
C LEU A 77 -7.53 8.16 1.48
N GLU A 78 -8.59 7.97 2.27
CA GLU A 78 -8.88 8.80 3.44
C GLU A 78 -7.75 8.73 4.47
N GLU A 79 -7.20 7.53 4.68
CA GLU A 79 -6.03 7.34 5.55
C GLU A 79 -4.78 7.99 4.99
N LEU A 80 -4.57 7.91 3.67
CA LEU A 80 -3.47 8.59 2.99
C LEU A 80 -3.57 10.11 3.16
N GLU A 81 -4.74 10.68 2.93
CA GLU A 81 -4.98 12.12 3.11
C GLU A 81 -4.79 12.56 4.55
N ALA A 82 -5.30 11.80 5.52
CA ALA A 82 -5.11 12.10 6.94
C ALA A 82 -3.63 12.07 7.32
N TRP A 83 -2.89 11.07 6.84
CA TRP A 83 -1.46 10.96 7.10
C TRP A 83 -0.65 12.07 6.43
N LEU A 84 -0.95 12.42 5.18
CA LEU A 84 -0.32 13.56 4.48
C LEU A 84 -0.53 14.87 5.25
N LYS A 85 -1.76 15.12 5.73
CA LYS A 85 -2.09 16.31 6.53
C LYS A 85 -1.34 16.35 7.86
N SER A 86 -1.08 15.20 8.48
CA SER A 86 -0.33 15.14 9.74
C SER A 86 1.16 15.52 9.62
N ARG A 87 1.66 15.65 8.38
CA ARG A 87 3.05 15.98 8.04
C ARG A 87 3.23 17.39 7.48
N ALA A 88 2.13 18.08 7.20
CA ALA A 88 2.10 19.43 6.66
C ALA A 88 2.38 20.48 7.75
#